data_AF-A0AAU4CJ90-F1
#
_entry.id   AF-A0AAU4CJ90-F1
#
_cell.length_a   1.000
_cell.length_b   1.000
_cell.length_c   1.000
_cell.angle_alpha   90.00
_cell.angle_beta   90.00
_cell.angle_gamma   90.00
#
_symmetry.space_group_name_H-M   'P 1'
#
loop_
_entity.id
_entity.type
_entity.pdbx_description
1 polymer ?
#
loop_
_entity_poly.entity_id
_entity_poly.type
_entity_poly.pdbx_seq_one_letter_code
_entity_poly.pdbx_strand_id
1 'polypeptide(L)' 'MTHTDGLYFAVTVFATVGFGDVTAKSEAARLVVTGQMIADLVILGLAIKIIMGAVSRRRQPGGASGAQPPEEIHR' A
#
# COMPACT_ATOMS: atom_id res chain seq x y z
N MET A 1 -18.70 -10.31 -24.49
CA MET A 1 -17.76 -10.09 -23.38
C MET A 1 -18.27 -10.89 -22.22
N THR A 2 -17.47 -11.82 -21.71
CA THR A 2 -17.87 -12.53 -20.49
C THR A 2 -17.60 -11.61 -19.31
N HIS A 3 -18.33 -11.77 -18.19
CA HIS A 3 -18.02 -11.01 -16.96
C HIS A 3 -16.56 -11.25 -16.51
N THR A 4 -16.02 -12.42 -16.84
CA THR A 4 -14.65 -12.83 -16.53
C THR A 4 -13.61 -12.01 -17.30
N ASP A 5 -13.84 -11.65 -18.57
CA ASP A 5 -12.90 -10.82 -19.36
C ASP A 5 -12.68 -9.45 -18.70
N GLY A 6 -13.76 -8.85 -18.19
CA GLY A 6 -13.71 -7.57 -17.49
C GLY A 6 -12.97 -7.64 -16.16
N LEU A 7 -13.19 -8.71 -15.39
CA LEU A 7 -12.46 -8.94 -14.14
C LEU A 7 -10.98 -9.21 -14.41
N TYR A 8 -10.66 -10.04 -15.40
CA TYR A 8 -9.29 -10.33 -15.81
C TYR A 8 -8.55 -9.06 -16.25
N PHE A 9 -9.20 -8.23 -17.07
CA PHE A 9 -8.65 -6.93 -17.46
C PHE A 9 -8.39 -6.03 -16.24
N ALA A 10 -9.35 -5.89 -15.34
CA ALA A 10 -9.17 -5.07 -14.14
C ALA A 10 -8.03 -5.58 -13.25
N VAL A 11 -7.96 -6.89 -13.02
CA VAL A 11 -6.91 -7.52 -12.20
C VAL A 11 -5.53 -7.37 -12.84
N THR A 12 -5.40 -7.55 -14.15
CA THR A 12 -4.10 -7.44 -14.85
C THR A 12 -3.59 -6.01 -14.91
N VAL A 13 -4.47 -5.00 -15.03
CA VAL A 13 -4.11 -3.58 -14.92
C VAL A 13 -3.72 -3.24 -13.48
N PHE A 14 -4.53 -3.65 -12.50
CA PHE A 14 -4.27 -3.43 -11.07
C PHE A 14 -2.92 -4.03 -10.62
N ALA A 15 -2.63 -5.25 -11.08
CA ALA A 15 -1.38 -5.94 -10.78
C ALA A 15 -0.20 -5.43 -11.64
N THR A 16 -0.42 -4.46 -12.54
CA THR A 16 0.59 -3.92 -13.48
C THR A 16 1.22 -4.97 -14.41
N VAL A 17 0.52 -6.09 -14.66
CA VAL A 17 1.01 -7.17 -15.54
C VAL A 17 0.77 -6.83 -17.02
N GLY A 18 -0.46 -6.43 -17.35
CA GLY A 18 -0.80 -5.90 -18.68
C GLY A 18 -0.52 -6.82 -19.87
N PHE A 19 -1.02 -8.06 -19.87
CA PHE A 19 -0.86 -9.00 -20.98
C PHE A 19 -1.35 -8.46 -22.35
N GLY A 20 -2.29 -7.52 -22.35
CA GLY A 20 -2.72 -6.78 -23.55
C GLY A 20 -3.72 -7.51 -24.45
N ASP A 21 -4.17 -8.68 -24.06
CA ASP A 21 -5.18 -9.48 -24.77
C ASP A 21 -6.61 -8.90 -24.62
N VAL A 22 -6.88 -8.22 -23.49
CA VAL A 22 -8.10 -7.42 -23.29
C VAL A 22 -7.72 -5.95 -23.07
N THR A 23 -8.32 -5.03 -23.82
CA THR A 23 -7.98 -3.60 -23.78
C THR A 23 -9.21 -2.70 -23.88
N ALA A 24 -9.11 -1.48 -23.33
CA ALA A 24 -10.14 -0.45 -23.45
C ALA A 24 -10.20 0.11 -24.88
N LYS A 25 -11.32 -0.14 -25.58
CA LYS A 25 -11.46 0.22 -26.99
C LYS A 25 -12.09 1.60 -27.22
N SER A 26 -12.94 2.09 -26.32
CA SER A 26 -13.58 3.40 -26.43
C SER A 26 -12.84 4.48 -25.64
N GLU A 27 -12.96 5.74 -26.07
CA GLU A 27 -12.41 6.91 -25.38
C GLU A 27 -12.85 6.99 -23.91
N ALA A 28 -14.16 6.77 -23.66
CA ALA A 28 -14.70 6.75 -22.30
C ALA A 28 -14.08 5.63 -21.45
N ALA A 29 -13.91 4.42 -22.02
CA ALA A 29 -13.28 3.32 -21.30
C ALA A 29 -11.81 3.60 -20.99
N ARG A 30 -11.08 4.23 -21.93
CA ARG A 30 -9.68 4.64 -21.70
C ARG A 30 -9.58 5.62 -20.54
N LEU A 31 -10.44 6.65 -20.50
CA LEU A 31 -10.51 7.60 -19.38
C LEU A 31 -10.77 6.91 -18.03
N VAL A 32 -11.74 6.00 -17.99
CA VAL A 32 -12.07 5.25 -16.76
C VAL A 32 -10.87 4.41 -16.30
N VAL A 33 -10.22 3.71 -17.23
CA VAL A 33 -9.06 2.87 -16.93
C VAL A 33 -7.87 3.70 -16.48
N THR A 34 -7.62 4.85 -17.10
CA THR A 34 -6.60 5.80 -16.64
C THR A 34 -6.89 6.27 -15.21
N GLY A 35 -8.14 6.62 -14.91
CA GLY A 35 -8.56 6.96 -13.54
C GLY A 35 -8.33 5.81 -12.55
N GLN A 36 -8.63 4.58 -12.97
CA GLN A 36 -8.39 3.37 -12.19
C GLN A 36 -6.90 3.14 -11.91
N MET A 37 -6.02 3.28 -12.91
CA MET A 37 -4.56 3.19 -12.73
C MET A 37 -4.05 4.21 -11.69
N ILE A 38 -4.57 5.44 -11.70
CA ILE A 38 -4.22 6.45 -10.69
C ILE A 38 -4.70 6.02 -9.29
N ALA A 39 -5.92 5.50 -9.19
CA ALA A 39 -6.49 5.03 -7.93
C ALA A 39 -5.66 3.88 -7.34
N ASP A 40 -5.18 2.94 -8.15
CA ASP A 40 -4.33 1.83 -7.72
C ASP A 40 -3.05 2.34 -7.05
N LEU A 41 -2.40 3.35 -7.62
CA LEU A 41 -1.19 3.95 -7.06
C LEU A 41 -1.45 4.64 -5.71
N VAL A 42 -2.59 5.31 -5.57
CA VAL A 42 -3.00 5.93 -4.30
C VAL A 42 -3.23 4.86 -3.24
N ILE A 43 -3.95 3.78 -3.58
CA ILE A 43 -4.22 2.65 -2.69
C ILE A 43 -2.90 1.97 -2.28
N LEU A 44 -2.00 1.73 -3.24
CA LEU A 44 -0.70 1.13 -2.99
C LEU A 44 0.15 1.99 -2.05
N GLY A 45 0.20 3.30 -2.28
CA GLY A 45 0.90 4.25 -1.40
C GLY A 45 0.33 4.25 0.02
N LEU A 46 -1.00 4.20 0.17
CA LEU A 46 -1.64 4.12 1.48
C LEU A 46 -1.34 2.78 2.18
N ALA A 47 -1.37 1.67 1.45
CA ALA A 47 -1.03 0.35 2.00
C ALA A 47 0.40 0.33 2.53
N ILE A 48 1.36 0.85 1.76
CA ILE A 48 2.76 1.00 2.19
C ILE A 48 2.85 1.84 3.47
N LYS A 49 2.17 3.00 3.51
CA LYS A 49 2.15 3.89 4.70
C LYS A 49 1.62 3.17 5.95
N ILE A 50 0.54 2.39 5.82
CA ILE A 50 -0.04 1.62 6.92
C ILE A 50 0.96 0.57 7.43
N ILE A 51 1.56 -0.19 6.52
CA ILE A 51 2.53 -1.23 6.86
C ILE A 51 3.75 -0.61 7.57
N MET A 52 4.29 0.49 7.05
CA MET A 52 5.40 1.21 7.67
C MET A 52 5.04 1.74 9.06
N GLY A 53 3.84 2.32 9.23
CA GLY A 53 3.35 2.77 10.53
C GLY A 53 3.27 1.64 11.55
N ALA A 54 2.77 0.47 11.15
CA ALA A 54 2.70 -0.70 12.01
C ALA A 54 4.10 -1.23 12.40
N VAL A 55 5.06 -1.22 11.46
CA VAL A 55 6.45 -1.63 11.74
C VAL A 55 7.14 -0.65 12.68
N SER A 56 6.99 0.66 12.46
CA SER A 56 7.56 1.70 13.33
C SER A 56 7.00 1.64 14.75
N ARG A 57 5.72 1.28 14.92
CA ARG A 57 5.11 1.07 16.24
C ARG A 57 5.77 -0.10 16.99
N ARG A 58 6.09 -1.20 16.30
CA ARG A 58 6.82 -2.34 16.90
C ARG A 58 8.29 -2.02 17.21
N ARG A 59 8.87 -1.07 16.49
CA ARG A 59 10.27 -0.67 16.66
C ARG A 59 10.51 0.39 17.71
N GLN A 60 9.50 0.91 18.43
CA GLN A 60 9.76 1.73 19.62
C GLN A 60 10.49 0.86 20.65
N PRO A 61 11.82 0.99 20.79
CA PRO A 61 12.54 0.31 21.85
C PRO A 61 12.12 1.02 23.13
N GLY A 62 11.89 0.28 24.21
CA GLY A 62 11.63 0.86 25.52
C GLY A 62 12.71 1.89 25.86
N GLY A 63 12.39 3.17 25.70
CA GLY A 63 13.14 4.26 26.27
C GLY A 63 12.92 4.23 27.77
N ALA A 64 14.01 4.12 28.52
CA ALA A 64 14.11 4.36 29.96
C ALA A 64 13.44 3.33 30.89
N SER A 65 14.07 2.15 31.03
CA SER A 65 13.99 1.40 32.30
C SER A 65 15.34 0.71 32.52
N GLY A 66 16.21 1.30 33.35
CA GLY A 66 17.43 0.59 33.78
C GLY A 66 18.69 1.40 34.07
N ALA A 67 18.67 2.73 34.11
CA ALA A 67 19.79 3.50 34.67
C ALA A 67 19.25 4.49 35.70
N GLN A 68 18.82 3.96 36.85
CA GLN A 68 18.75 4.74 38.08
C GLN A 68 20.19 5.12 38.44
N PRO A 69 20.52 6.42 38.60
CA PRO A 69 21.78 6.81 39.21
C PRO A 69 21.83 6.17 40.60
N PRO A 70 22.95 5.53 41.00
CA PRO A 70 23.05 4.97 42.33
C PRO A 70 22.72 6.05 43.36
N GLU A 71 21.78 5.72 44.23
CA GLU A 71 21.37 6.55 45.35
C GLU A 71 22.60 7.12 46.06
N GLU A 72 22.55 8.43 46.26
CA GLU A 72 23.30 9.16 47.26
C GLU A 72 22.95 8.58 48.64
N ILE A 73 23.62 7.49 49.03
CA ILE A 73 23.58 6.98 50.40
C ILE A 73 24.43 7.93 51.25
N HIS A 74 23.76 8.93 51.78
CA HIS A 74 23.84 9.36 53.18
C HIS A 74 24.99 8.72 53.99
N ARG A 75 26.18 9.36 54.00
CA ARG A 75 27.09 9.54 55.17
C ARG A 75 28.40 10.19 54.79
#